data_AF-A0A1G9VW76-F1
#
_entry.id   AF-A0A1G9VW76-F1
#
_cell.length_a   1.000
_cell.length_b   1.000
_cell.length_c   1.000
_cell.angle_alpha   90.00
_cell.angle_beta   90.00
_cell.angle_gamma   90.00
#
_symmetry.space_group_name_H-M   'P 1'
#
loop_
_entity.id
_entity.type
_entity.pdbx_description
1 polymer ?
#
loop_
_entity_poly.entity_id
_entity_poly.type
_entity_poly.pdbx_seq_one_letter_code
_entity_poly.pdbx_strand_id
1 'polypeptide(L)'
;MENSSSYRAKSVDRLVQPIGGVILIIYSLMMAPLPMEMRLFLVTIGAISIVLGVFHHYHKVFKFCEEFVEFKKSPISPSMKFRYADMKNLERVGSSKVQFFHERGGKNKKRTLYIGMLSKDDRETLMAEFDGRISALSNKI
;
A
#
# COMPACT_ATOMS: atom_id res chain seq x y z
N MET A 1 7.96 -17.64 -16.48
CA MET A 1 6.78 -16.76 -16.35
C MET A 1 6.76 -16.30 -14.90
N GLU A 2 7.20 -15.07 -14.63
CA GLU A 2 7.26 -14.50 -13.28
C GLU A 2 5.83 -14.31 -12.74
N ASN A 3 5.40 -15.16 -11.81
CA ASN A 3 4.18 -14.93 -11.04
C ASN A 3 4.45 -13.86 -9.98
N SER A 4 4.50 -12.60 -10.43
CA SER A 4 4.55 -11.43 -9.57
C SER A 4 3.12 -11.04 -9.19
N SER A 5 2.66 -11.49 -8.03
CA SER A 5 1.43 -10.96 -7.44
C SER A 5 1.74 -9.60 -6.80
N SER A 6 0.80 -8.65 -6.90
CA SER A 6 0.96 -7.34 -6.28
C SER A 6 -0.36 -6.83 -5.73
N TYR A 7 -0.35 -6.36 -4.48
CA TYR A 7 -1.55 -5.94 -3.78
C TYR A 7 -1.58 -4.43 -3.58
N ARG A 8 -2.78 -3.88 -3.77
CA ARG A 8 -3.04 -2.45 -3.79
C ARG A 8 -3.94 -2.06 -2.63
N ALA A 9 -3.77 -0.85 -2.11
CA ALA A 9 -4.66 -0.35 -1.07
C ALA A 9 -6.11 -0.26 -1.58
N LYS A 10 -7.08 -0.53 -0.70
CA LYS A 10 -8.51 -0.49 -1.02
C LYS A 10 -8.87 0.88 -1.60
N SER A 11 -9.54 0.88 -2.74
CA SER A 11 -10.03 2.11 -3.34
C SER A 11 -11.23 2.65 -2.55
N VAL A 12 -11.27 3.97 -2.34
CA VAL A 12 -12.37 4.66 -1.63
C VAL A 12 -13.38 5.20 -2.64
N ASP A 13 -13.67 4.43 -3.69
CA ASP A 13 -14.31 4.97 -4.90
C ASP A 13 -15.73 5.50 -4.66
N ARG A 14 -16.50 4.89 -3.74
CA ARG A 14 -17.92 5.27 -3.52
C ARG A 14 -18.12 6.67 -2.94
N LEU A 15 -17.17 7.19 -2.16
CA LEU A 15 -17.30 8.52 -1.54
C LEU A 15 -16.51 9.58 -2.29
N VAL A 16 -15.46 9.20 -3.02
CA VAL A 16 -14.58 10.14 -3.72
C VAL A 16 -15.31 10.86 -4.86
N GLN A 17 -16.20 10.19 -5.58
CA GLN A 17 -16.90 10.79 -6.72
C GLN A 17 -17.91 11.89 -6.32
N PRO A 18 -18.84 11.67 -5.35
CA PRO A 18 -19.75 12.75 -4.92
C PRO A 18 -19.01 13.88 -4.19
N ILE A 19 -18.02 13.56 -3.34
CA ILE A 19 -17.25 14.57 -2.60
C ILE A 19 -16.40 15.41 -3.57
N GLY A 20 -15.73 14.76 -4.54
CA GLY A 20 -14.95 15.43 -5.57
C GLY A 20 -15.79 16.37 -6.43
N GLY A 21 -17.01 15.94 -6.81
CA GLY A 21 -17.95 16.78 -7.53
C GLY A 21 -18.36 18.05 -6.75
N VAL A 22 -18.70 17.90 -5.47
CA VAL A 22 -19.05 19.04 -4.60
C VAL A 22 -17.88 20.02 -4.45
N ILE A 23 -16.66 19.50 -4.25
CA ILE A 23 -15.46 20.35 -4.15
C ILE A 23 -15.22 21.14 -5.45
N LEU A 24 -15.38 20.50 -6.62
CA LEU A 24 -15.21 21.17 -7.92
C LEU A 24 -16.25 22.27 -8.15
N ILE A 25 -17.50 22.06 -7.72
CA ILE A 25 -18.57 23.05 -7.82
C ILE A 25 -18.24 24.27 -6.94
N ILE A 26 -17.89 24.04 -5.67
CA ILE A 26 -17.51 25.12 -4.74
C ILE A 26 -16.30 25.88 -5.28
N TYR A 27 -15.29 25.15 -5.76
CA TYR A 27 -14.08 25.74 -6.34
C TYR A 27 -14.39 26.65 -7.54
N SER A 28 -15.28 26.20 -8.43
CA SER A 28 -15.69 26.96 -9.62
C SER A 28 -16.45 28.24 -9.25
N LEU A 29 -17.29 28.19 -8.21
CA LEU A 29 -18.03 29.34 -7.70
C LEU A 29 -17.13 30.36 -6.98
N MET A 30 -16.15 29.89 -6.20
CA MET A 30 -15.24 30.76 -5.45
C MET A 30 -14.12 31.36 -6.30
N MET A 31 -13.87 30.83 -7.50
CA MET A 31 -12.84 31.34 -8.42
C MET A 31 -13.15 32.75 -8.96
N ALA A 32 -14.42 33.06 -9.22
CA ALA A 32 -14.82 34.32 -9.85
C ALA A 32 -14.46 35.61 -9.08
N PRO A 33 -14.58 35.68 -7.73
CA PRO A 33 -14.21 36.88 -6.97
C PRO A 33 -12.71 36.96 -6.60
N LEU A 34 -11.92 35.89 -6.79
CA LEU A 34 -10.54 35.86 -6.29
C LEU A 34 -9.56 36.66 -7.18
N PRO A 35 -8.53 37.29 -6.59
CA PRO A 35 -7.41 37.86 -7.34
C PRO A 35 -6.65 36.79 -8.14
N MET A 36 -6.08 37.17 -9.29
CA MET A 36 -5.42 36.24 -10.22
C MET A 36 -4.30 35.41 -9.56
N GLU A 37 -3.53 36.01 -8.66
CA GLU A 37 -2.46 35.32 -7.91
C GLU A 37 -3.00 34.19 -7.04
N MET A 38 -4.11 34.42 -6.32
CA MET A 38 -4.75 33.40 -5.50
C MET A 38 -5.36 32.28 -6.35
N ARG A 39 -5.88 32.59 -7.53
CA ARG A 39 -6.36 31.58 -8.48
C ARG A 39 -5.23 30.66 -8.92
N LEU A 40 -4.10 31.23 -9.34
CA LEU A 40 -2.92 30.47 -9.76
C LEU A 40 -2.38 29.57 -8.64
N PHE A 41 -2.30 30.09 -7.42
CA PHE A 41 -1.91 29.31 -6.24
C PHE A 41 -2.83 28.11 -6.02
N LEU A 42 -4.15 28.33 -6.04
CA LEU A 42 -5.15 27.27 -5.86
C LEU A 42 -5.14 26.24 -6.99
N VAL A 43 -4.95 26.66 -8.24
CA VAL A 43 -4.81 25.74 -9.39
C VAL A 43 -3.56 24.88 -9.21
N THR A 44 -2.45 25.47 -8.78
CA THR A 44 -1.19 24.76 -8.56
C THR A 44 -1.32 23.71 -7.46
N ILE A 45 -1.94 24.05 -6.32
CA ILE A 45 -2.22 23.10 -5.24
C ILE A 45 -3.15 21.98 -5.73
N GLY A 46 -4.19 22.32 -6.49
CA GLY A 46 -5.11 21.35 -7.08
C GLY A 46 -4.39 20.35 -7.98
N ALA A 47 -3.53 20.85 -8.89
CA ALA A 47 -2.73 20.02 -9.78
C ALA A 47 -1.79 19.07 -9.02
N ILE A 48 -1.06 19.58 -8.01
CA ILE A 48 -0.21 18.76 -7.15
C ILE A 48 -1.02 17.68 -6.42
N SER A 49 -2.19 18.04 -5.91
CA SER A 49 -3.07 17.10 -5.19
C SER A 49 -3.59 15.99 -6.10
N ILE A 50 -3.94 16.31 -7.35
CA ILE A 50 -4.35 15.31 -8.36
C ILE A 50 -3.18 14.37 -8.65
N VAL A 51 -1.98 14.90 -8.89
CA VAL A 51 -0.79 14.08 -9.16
C VAL A 51 -0.50 13.15 -7.98
N LEU A 52 -0.52 13.65 -6.75
CA LEU A 52 -0.34 12.83 -5.55
C LEU A 52 -1.45 11.79 -5.38
N GLY A 53 -2.70 12.15 -5.67
CA GLY A 53 -3.84 11.26 -5.64
C GLY A 53 -3.71 10.12 -6.65
N VAL A 54 -3.29 10.41 -7.88
CA VAL A 54 -3.01 9.41 -8.92
C VAL A 54 -1.82 8.53 -8.53
N PHE A 55 -0.75 9.12 -7.99
CA PHE A 55 0.42 8.38 -7.55
C PHE A 55 0.09 7.43 -6.39
N HIS A 56 -0.77 7.86 -5.46
CA HIS A 56 -1.31 7.03 -4.41
C HIS A 56 -2.29 5.99 -4.93
N HIS A 57 -3.08 6.33 -5.97
CA HIS A 57 -3.96 5.40 -6.66
C HIS A 57 -3.10 4.23 -7.17
N TYR A 58 -2.14 4.43 -8.06
CA TYR A 58 -1.34 3.32 -8.61
C TYR A 58 -0.34 2.65 -7.66
N HIS A 59 -0.25 3.09 -6.41
CA HIS A 59 0.71 2.56 -5.45
C HIS A 59 0.40 1.12 -5.03
N LYS A 60 1.35 0.23 -5.32
CA LYS A 60 1.35 -1.18 -4.89
C LYS A 60 2.05 -1.27 -3.53
N VAL A 61 1.32 -1.70 -2.51
CA VAL A 61 1.80 -1.77 -1.12
C VAL A 61 2.66 -3.01 -0.90
N PHE A 62 2.26 -4.13 -1.51
CA PHE A 62 3.00 -5.39 -1.46
C PHE A 62 3.31 -5.87 -2.88
N LYS A 63 4.55 -6.32 -3.10
CA LYS A 63 4.97 -7.03 -4.31
C LYS A 63 5.63 -8.33 -3.91
N PHE A 64 5.10 -9.45 -4.38
CA PHE A 64 5.72 -10.76 -4.18
C PHE A 64 6.59 -11.06 -5.39
N CYS A 65 7.86 -11.36 -5.13
CA CYS A 65 8.81 -11.87 -6.12
C CYS A 65 9.09 -13.35 -5.79
N GLU A 66 9.91 -14.05 -6.56
CA GLU A 66 10.18 -15.48 -6.28
C GLU A 66 10.91 -15.70 -4.95
N GLU A 67 11.92 -14.87 -4.65
CA GLU A 67 12.81 -15.05 -3.49
C GLU A 67 12.50 -14.12 -2.31
N PHE A 68 11.81 -13.01 -2.55
CA PHE A 68 11.55 -11.97 -1.55
C PHE A 68 10.19 -11.30 -1.73
N VAL A 69 9.67 -10.76 -0.64
CA VAL A 69 8.53 -9.84 -0.64
C VAL A 69 9.02 -8.41 -0.42
N GLU A 70 8.52 -7.48 -1.23
CA GLU A 70 8.73 -6.05 -1.05
C GLU A 70 7.48 -5.41 -0.48
N PHE A 71 7.66 -4.68 0.63
CA PHE A 71 6.65 -3.88 1.28
C PHE A 71 7.01 -2.41 1.19
N LYS A 72 6.04 -1.60 0.74
CA LYS A 72 6.16 -0.15 0.69
C LYS A 72 4.93 0.45 1.34
N LYS A 73 5.09 1.19 2.43
CA LYS A 73 3.95 1.73 3.21
C LYS A 73 3.21 2.83 2.45
N SER A 74 3.97 3.73 1.83
CA SER A 74 3.48 4.84 1.02
C SER A 74 4.40 5.06 -0.19
N PRO A 75 3.94 5.74 -1.24
CA PRO A 75 4.72 5.92 -2.47
C PRO A 75 6.08 6.60 -2.27
N ILE A 76 6.21 7.40 -1.21
CA ILE A 76 7.41 8.17 -0.88
C ILE A 76 8.26 7.45 0.19
N SER A 77 7.69 6.48 0.91
CA SER A 77 8.42 5.74 1.94
C SER A 77 9.47 4.79 1.33
N PRO A 78 10.59 4.54 2.04
CA PRO A 78 11.56 3.54 1.61
C PRO A 78 10.91 2.15 1.56
N SER A 79 11.23 1.40 0.49
CA SER A 79 10.82 0.01 0.32
C SER A 79 11.57 -0.89 1.29
N MET A 80 10.85 -1.77 1.97
CA MET A 80 11.44 -2.84 2.77
C MET A 80 11.36 -4.16 2.01
N LYS A 81 12.49 -4.87 1.87
CA LYS A 81 12.55 -6.18 1.22
C LYS A 81 12.84 -7.26 2.27
N PHE A 82 12.10 -8.36 2.20
CA PHE A 82 12.25 -9.50 3.11
C PHE A 82 12.36 -10.78 2.29
N ARG A 83 13.44 -11.54 2.48
CA ARG A 83 13.60 -12.85 1.84
C ARG A 83 12.74 -13.88 2.54
N TYR A 84 12.11 -14.77 1.79
CA TYR A 84 11.28 -15.82 2.39
C TYR A 84 12.11 -16.82 3.20
N ALA A 85 13.35 -17.08 2.79
CA ALA A 85 14.27 -17.96 3.52
C ALA A 85 14.57 -17.48 4.96
N ASP A 86 14.48 -16.18 5.22
CA ASP A 86 14.72 -15.61 6.56
C ASP A 86 13.45 -15.61 7.43
N MET A 87 12.27 -15.92 6.86
CA MET A 87 10.99 -15.90 7.55
C MET A 87 10.73 -17.23 8.26
N LYS A 88 10.71 -17.20 9.59
CA LYS A 88 10.47 -18.40 10.41
C LYS A 88 9.01 -18.61 10.74
N ASN A 89 8.30 -17.52 11.04
CA ASN A 89 6.90 -17.60 11.44
C ASN A 89 6.15 -16.31 11.06
N LEU A 90 4.88 -16.48 10.72
CA LEU A 90 3.95 -15.42 10.36
C LEU A 90 2.77 -15.47 11.35
N GLU A 91 2.63 -14.45 12.17
CA GLU A 91 1.57 -14.35 13.16
C GLU A 91 0.60 -13.23 12.78
N ARG A 92 -0.68 -13.55 12.62
CA ARG A 92 -1.71 -12.54 12.34
C ARG A 92 -2.11 -11.85 13.65
N VAL A 93 -1.85 -10.55 13.75
CA VAL A 93 -2.23 -9.75 14.92
C VAL A 93 -3.45 -8.92 14.58
N GLY A 94 -4.62 -9.49 14.88
CA GLY A 94 -5.92 -8.89 14.57
C GLY A 94 -6.21 -8.85 13.07
N SER A 95 -7.08 -7.92 12.65
CA SER A 95 -7.54 -7.85 11.25
C SER A 95 -6.62 -7.03 10.33
N SER A 96 -5.73 -6.21 10.89
CA SER A 96 -5.02 -5.14 10.16
C SER A 96 -3.49 -5.24 10.18
N LYS A 97 -2.93 -6.20 10.92
CA LYS A 97 -1.48 -6.35 11.08
C LYS A 97 -1.06 -7.81 10.95
N VAL A 98 0.14 -8.00 10.40
CA VAL A 98 0.82 -9.28 10.31
C VAL A 98 2.20 -9.09 10.90
N GLN A 99 2.63 -10.00 11.76
CA GLN A 99 3.94 -9.97 12.37
C GLN A 99 4.76 -11.11 11.80
N PHE A 100 5.91 -10.78 11.23
CA PHE A 100 6.86 -11.78 10.77
C PHE A 100 8.05 -11.81 11.72
N PHE A 101 8.45 -13.03 12.06
CA PHE A 101 9.65 -13.32 12.82
C PHE A 101 10.73 -13.69 11.82
N HIS A 102 11.80 -12.90 11.77
CA HIS A 102 12.92 -13.16 10.89
C HIS A 102 14.23 -13.18 11.66
N GLU A 103 15.13 -14.08 11.29
CA GLU A 103 16.47 -14.09 11.84
C GLU A 103 17.38 -13.18 11.02
N ARG A 104 18.08 -12.24 11.66
CA ARG A 104 19.07 -11.41 10.96
C ARG A 104 20.26 -11.16 11.87
N GLY A 105 21.38 -11.80 11.52
CA GLY A 105 22.64 -11.74 12.29
C GLY A 105 22.55 -12.45 13.64
N GLY A 106 21.95 -13.65 13.68
CA GLY A 106 21.83 -14.48 14.89
C GLY A 106 20.85 -13.96 15.94
N LYS A 107 20.09 -12.91 15.63
CA LYS A 107 19.03 -12.37 16.50
C LYS A 107 17.67 -12.52 15.82
N ASN A 108 16.72 -13.11 16.55
CA ASN A 108 15.32 -13.14 16.16
C ASN A 108 14.76 -11.71 16.25
N LYS A 109 14.41 -11.13 15.10
CA LYS A 109 13.77 -9.82 15.00
C LYS A 109 12.31 -9.99 14.62
N LYS A 110 11.47 -9.27 15.35
CA LYS A 110 10.03 -9.18 15.08
C LYS A 110 9.74 -7.91 14.31
N ARG A 111 8.94 -8.02 13.26
CA ARG A 111 8.52 -6.88 12.43
C ARG A 111 7.05 -6.97 12.12
N THR A 112 6.38 -5.82 12.11
CA THR A 112 4.95 -5.71 11.87
C THR A 112 4.70 -5.10 10.49
N LEU A 113 4.02 -5.84 9.62
CA LEU A 113 3.45 -5.38 8.36
C LEU A 113 2.02 -4.92 8.60
N TYR A 114 1.70 -3.75 8.07
CA TYR A 114 0.35 -3.20 8.14
C TYR A 114 -0.41 -3.62 6.88
N ILE A 115 -1.31 -4.58 7.02
CA ILE A 115 -2.16 -5.08 5.92
C ILE A 115 -3.55 -4.44 5.92
N GLY A 116 -3.89 -3.63 6.93
CA GLY A 116 -5.21 -3.00 7.07
C GLY A 116 -5.58 -2.03 5.95
N MET A 117 -4.62 -1.62 5.12
CA MET A 117 -4.86 -0.78 3.95
C MET A 117 -5.36 -1.58 2.75
N LEU A 118 -5.22 -2.90 2.75
CA LEU A 118 -5.70 -3.79 1.68
C LEU A 118 -7.20 -4.12 1.86
N SER A 119 -7.85 -4.55 0.77
CA SER A 119 -9.22 -5.07 0.85
C SER A 119 -9.28 -6.36 1.70
N LYS A 120 -10.48 -6.80 2.09
CA LYS A 120 -10.60 -8.05 2.87
C LYS A 120 -10.09 -9.26 2.07
N ASP A 121 -10.50 -9.34 0.81
CA ASP A 121 -10.17 -10.45 -0.09
C ASP A 121 -8.67 -10.45 -0.44
N ASP A 122 -8.09 -9.26 -0.66
CA ASP A 122 -6.64 -9.12 -0.87
C ASP A 122 -5.84 -9.52 0.37
N ARG A 123 -6.33 -9.23 1.58
CA ARG A 123 -5.68 -9.65 2.83
C ARG A 123 -5.67 -11.17 2.95
N GLU A 124 -6.77 -11.83 2.62
CA GLU A 124 -6.89 -13.29 2.71
C GLU A 124 -6.00 -13.98 1.67
N THR A 125 -5.97 -13.45 0.43
CA THR A 125 -5.11 -13.97 -0.63
C THR A 125 -3.64 -13.75 -0.31
N LEU A 126 -3.28 -12.58 0.22
CA LEU A 126 -1.91 -12.26 0.64
C LEU A 126 -1.43 -13.21 1.76
N MET A 127 -2.29 -13.52 2.73
CA MET A 127 -1.94 -14.47 3.80
C MET A 127 -1.77 -15.88 3.23
N ALA A 128 -2.67 -16.34 2.35
CA ALA A 128 -2.54 -17.63 1.69
C ALA A 128 -1.24 -17.75 0.88
N GLU A 129 -0.80 -16.66 0.22
CA GLU A 129 0.46 -16.65 -0.52
C GLU A 129 1.69 -16.70 0.39
N PHE A 130 1.64 -16.04 1.55
CA PHE A 130 2.69 -16.16 2.57
C PHE A 130 2.75 -17.58 3.15
N ASP A 131 1.62 -18.14 3.55
CA ASP A 131 1.54 -19.48 4.14
C ASP A 131 2.01 -20.55 3.13
N GLY A 132 1.61 -20.42 1.87
CA GLY A 132 2.04 -21.31 0.78
C GLY A 132 3.55 -21.25 0.55
N ARG A 133 4.15 -20.05 0.52
CA ARG A 133 5.59 -19.89 0.28
C ARG A 133 6.45 -20.30 1.46
N ILE A 134 6.03 -20.01 2.69
CA ILE A 134 6.74 -20.44 3.91
C ILE A 134 6.69 -21.97 4.04
N SER A 135 5.53 -22.59 3.80
CA SER A 135 5.38 -24.05 3.84
C SER A 135 6.20 -24.75 2.74
N ALA A 136 6.24 -24.18 1.53
CA ALA A 136 7.06 -24.71 0.44
C ALA A 136 8.56 -24.65 0.72
N LEU A 137 9.03 -23.67 1.49
CA LEU A 137 10.41 -23.58 1.96
C LEU A 137 10.71 -24.59 3.08
N SER A 138 9.76 -24.82 3.99
CA SER A 138 9.90 -25.83 5.05
C SER A 138 10.00 -27.26 4.52
N ASN A 139 9.38 -27.56 3.37
CA ASN A 139 9.46 -28.88 2.72
C ASN A 139 10.69 -29.07 1.82
N LYS A 140 11.53 -28.04 1.65
CA LYS A 140 12.78 -28.10 0.87
C LYS A 140 14.03 -28.27 1.74
N ILE A 141 13.88 -28.30 3.06
CA ILE A 141 14.93 -28.60 4.06
C ILE A 141 14.75 -30.05 4.49
#